data_AF-A0A7S0WPU7-F1
#
_entry.id   AF-A0A7S0WPU7-F1
#
_cell.length_a   1.000
_cell.length_b   1.000
_cell.length_c   1.000
_cell.angle_alpha   90.00
_cell.angle_beta   90.00
_cell.angle_gamma   90.00
#
_symmetry.space_group_name_H-M   'P 1'
#
loop_
_entity.id
_entity.type
_entity.pdbx_description
1 polymer ?
#
loop_
_entity_poly.entity_id
_entity_poly.type
_entity_poly.pdbx_seq_one_letter_code
_entity_poly.pdbx_strand_id
1 'polypeptide(L)'
;DPDAPEEVIMFRTMQDLIKPKLVYLDLPLFQALLTDLFPGVELPAEGLTKLREALEAELTENNLVAVPAYVTKIIQVFDCKVARHGNMIVGKTGAGKSEAWNCLTRAMA
;
A
#
# COMPACT_ATOMS: atom_id res chain seq x y z
N ASP A 1 -16.19 -4.23 -2.10
CA ASP A 1 -17.21 -5.02 -2.79
C ASP A 1 -18.34 -5.23 -1.78
N PRO A 2 -19.54 -4.68 -2.03
CA PRO A 2 -20.67 -4.80 -1.11
C PRO A 2 -21.12 -6.25 -0.87
N ASP A 3 -20.84 -7.16 -1.81
CA ASP A 3 -21.28 -8.55 -1.78
C ASP A 3 -20.23 -9.51 -1.20
N ALA A 4 -19.05 -9.00 -0.83
CA ALA A 4 -18.01 -9.82 -0.20
C ALA A 4 -18.41 -10.20 1.24
N PRO A 5 -18.00 -11.38 1.73
CA PRO A 5 -18.23 -11.77 3.11
C PRO A 5 -17.70 -10.74 4.11
N GLU A 6 -18.45 -10.47 5.17
CA GLU A 6 -18.08 -9.44 6.16
C GLU A 6 -16.70 -9.69 6.78
N GLU A 7 -16.35 -10.97 7.02
CA GLU A 7 -15.02 -11.36 7.50
C GLU A 7 -13.90 -10.97 6.54
N VAL A 8 -14.11 -11.13 5.22
CA VAL A 8 -13.14 -10.74 4.19
C VAL A 8 -12.98 -9.22 4.16
N ILE A 9 -14.09 -8.49 4.28
CA ILE A 9 -14.09 -7.02 4.34
C ILE A 9 -13.32 -6.54 5.58
N MET A 10 -13.58 -7.14 6.74
CA MET A 10 -12.93 -6.80 8.01
C MET A 10 -11.43 -7.12 7.98
N PHE A 11 -11.06 -8.31 7.52
CA PHE A 11 -9.67 -8.73 7.35
C PHE A 11 -8.89 -7.78 6.44
N ARG A 12 -9.46 -7.45 5.27
CA ARG A 12 -8.87 -6.50 4.31
C ARG A 12 -8.70 -5.11 4.92
N THR A 13 -9.74 -4.61 5.57
CA THR A 13 -9.72 -3.28 6.20
C THR A 13 -8.64 -3.19 7.28
N MET A 14 -8.50 -4.22 8.12
CA MET A 14 -7.43 -4.26 9.12
C MET A 14 -6.05 -4.29 8.47
N GLN A 15 -5.87 -5.10 7.43
CA GLN A 15 -4.61 -5.20 6.72
C GLN A 15 -4.20 -3.87 6.09
N ASP A 16 -5.10 -3.23 5.31
CA ASP A 16 -4.82 -2.00 4.56
C ASP A 16 -4.58 -0.80 5.49
N LEU A 17 -5.30 -0.72 6.62
CA LEU A 17 -5.17 0.41 7.55
C LEU A 17 -3.98 0.29 8.51
N ILE A 18 -3.52 -0.92 8.81
CA ILE A 18 -2.49 -1.15 9.84
C ILE A 18 -1.13 -1.41 9.21
N LYS A 19 -1.04 -2.22 8.14
CA LYS A 19 0.23 -2.60 7.49
C LYS A 19 1.11 -1.39 7.09
N PRO A 20 0.60 -0.26 6.59
CA PRO A 20 1.44 0.90 6.26
C PRO A 20 2.12 1.57 7.47
N LYS A 21 1.59 1.36 8.68
CA LYS A 21 2.05 1.98 9.93
C LYS A 21 3.03 1.11 10.72
N LEU A 22 3.16 -0.16 10.34
CA LEU A 22 4.01 -1.12 11.04
C LEU A 22 5.47 -1.04 10.58
N VAL A 23 6.37 -1.37 11.51
CA VAL A 23 7.78 -1.61 11.18
C VAL A 23 7.89 -2.98 10.51
N TYR A 24 8.87 -3.15 9.62
CA TYR A 24 9.09 -4.40 8.88
C TYR A 24 9.14 -5.66 9.78
N LEU A 25 9.76 -5.54 10.95
CA LEU A 25 9.89 -6.64 11.91
C LEU A 25 8.56 -7.08 12.52
N ASP A 26 7.55 -6.21 12.54
CA ASP A 26 6.25 -6.48 13.15
C ASP A 26 5.26 -7.08 12.15
N LEU A 27 5.53 -7.00 10.84
CA LEU A 27 4.64 -7.53 9.81
C LEU A 27 4.34 -9.03 9.98
N PRO A 28 5.33 -9.91 10.24
CA PRO A 28 5.07 -11.34 10.44
C PRO A 28 4.18 -11.60 11.66
N LEU A 29 4.40 -10.88 12.76
CA LEU A 29 3.59 -11.01 13.97
C LEU A 29 2.16 -10.55 13.72
N PHE A 30 1.98 -9.40 13.05
CA PHE A 30 0.67 -8.90 12.67
C PHE A 30 -0.10 -9.88 11.77
N GLN A 31 0.58 -10.49 10.80
CA GLN A 31 -0.02 -11.52 9.94
C GLN A 31 -0.43 -12.75 10.73
N ALA A 32 0.42 -13.23 11.66
CA ALA A 32 0.08 -14.37 12.51
C ALA A 32 -1.16 -14.10 13.38
N LEU A 33 -1.24 -12.90 13.98
CA LEU A 33 -2.42 -12.49 14.76
C LEU A 33 -3.67 -12.38 13.90
N LEU A 34 -3.56 -11.84 12.68
CA LEU A 34 -4.69 -11.75 11.75
C LEU A 34 -5.20 -13.13 11.30
N THR A 35 -4.30 -14.07 11.02
CA THR A 35 -4.67 -15.44 10.62
C THR A 35 -5.34 -16.20 11.77
N ASP A 36 -4.95 -15.94 13.02
CA ASP A 36 -5.59 -16.52 14.21
C ASP A 36 -7.02 -15.96 14.42
N LEU A 37 -7.22 -14.67 14.17
CA LEU A 37 -8.53 -14.01 14.30
C LEU A 37 -9.51 -14.34 13.17
N PHE A 38 -9.01 -14.59 11.95
CA PHE A 38 -9.82 -14.85 10.75
C PHE A 38 -9.31 -16.09 10.00
N PRO A 39 -9.53 -17.29 10.55
CA PRO A 39 -9.03 -18.52 9.94
C PRO A 39 -9.75 -18.80 8.61
N GLY A 40 -8.98 -19.14 7.56
CA GLY A 40 -9.53 -19.52 6.25
C GLY A 40 -9.97 -18.37 5.35
N VAL A 41 -9.77 -17.12 5.76
CA VAL A 41 -10.00 -15.95 4.90
C VAL A 41 -8.85 -15.79 3.90
N GLU A 42 -9.15 -15.96 2.61
CA GLU A 42 -8.22 -15.64 1.53
C GLU A 42 -8.55 -14.26 0.94
N LEU A 43 -7.53 -13.40 0.87
CA LEU A 43 -7.68 -12.11 0.21
C LEU A 43 -7.63 -12.28 -1.32
N PRO A 44 -8.62 -11.77 -2.06
CA PRO A 44 -8.51 -11.67 -3.51
C PRO A 44 -7.33 -10.74 -3.87
N ALA A 45 -6.64 -11.07 -4.96
CA ALA A 45 -5.48 -10.30 -5.41
C ALA A 45 -5.80 -8.81 -5.59
N GLU A 46 -4.88 -7.94 -5.13
CA GLU A 46 -5.05 -6.48 -5.14
C GLU A 46 -5.33 -5.94 -6.55
N GLY A 47 -6.42 -5.19 -6.70
CA GLY A 47 -6.97 -4.73 -7.98
C GLY A 47 -6.36 -3.44 -8.56
N LEU A 48 -5.12 -3.08 -8.20
CA LEU A 48 -4.48 -1.82 -8.62
C LEU A 48 -3.43 -1.99 -9.73
N THR A 49 -3.62 -2.97 -10.62
CA THR A 49 -2.68 -3.25 -11.72
C THR A 49 -2.41 -2.03 -12.60
N LYS A 50 -3.44 -1.25 -12.95
CA LYS A 50 -3.29 -0.04 -13.77
C LYS A 50 -2.49 1.05 -13.07
N LEU A 51 -2.73 1.28 -11.78
CA LEU A 51 -1.97 2.27 -11.01
C LEU A 51 -0.52 1.83 -10.88
N ARG A 52 -0.28 0.54 -10.67
CA ARG A 52 1.05 -0.02 -10.60
C ARG A 52 1.82 0.20 -11.90
N GLU A 53 1.21 -0.13 -13.04
CA GLU A 53 1.80 0.09 -14.37
C GLU A 53 2.11 1.57 -14.61
N ALA A 54 1.18 2.47 -14.26
CA ALA A 54 1.39 3.90 -14.38
C ALA A 54 2.57 4.39 -13.51
N LEU A 55 2.68 3.93 -12.27
CA LEU A 55 3.81 4.26 -11.39
C LEU A 55 5.14 3.73 -11.92
N GLU A 56 5.17 2.51 -12.44
CA GLU A 56 6.39 1.90 -13.00
C GLU A 56 6.85 2.65 -14.27
N ALA A 57 5.92 3.07 -15.12
CA ALA A 57 6.19 3.91 -16.29
C ALA A 57 6.74 5.29 -15.88
N GLU A 58 6.06 5.96 -14.95
CA GLU A 58 6.42 7.29 -14.44
C GLU A 58 7.86 7.31 -13.87
N LEU A 59 8.19 6.30 -13.05
CA LEU A 59 9.55 6.17 -12.50
C LEU A 59 10.58 6.02 -13.62
N THR A 60 10.28 5.21 -14.63
CA THR A 60 11.19 4.95 -15.75
C THR A 60 11.41 6.21 -16.60
N GLU A 61 10.35 6.98 -16.88
CA GLU A 61 10.42 8.24 -17.63
C GLU A 61 11.27 9.31 -16.92
N ASN A 62 11.32 9.26 -15.59
CA ASN A 62 12.14 10.17 -14.77
C ASN A 62 13.55 9.62 -14.49
N ASN A 63 13.97 8.57 -15.20
CA ASN A 63 15.27 7.90 -15.01
C ASN A 63 15.47 7.32 -13.60
N LEU A 64 14.38 6.90 -12.95
CA LEU A 64 14.39 6.22 -11.65
C LEU A 64 14.22 4.72 -11.84
N VAL A 65 14.67 3.94 -10.85
CA VAL A 65 14.51 2.49 -10.84
C VAL A 65 13.20 2.12 -10.15
N ALA A 66 12.32 1.43 -10.87
CA ALA A 66 11.07 0.89 -10.34
C ALA A 66 11.33 -0.32 -9.43
N VAL A 67 11.76 -0.08 -8.20
CA VAL A 67 11.92 -1.14 -7.19
C VAL A 67 10.53 -1.59 -6.71
N PRO A 68 10.17 -2.89 -6.77
CA PRO A 68 8.82 -3.35 -6.44
C PRO A 68 8.34 -2.92 -5.04
N ALA A 69 9.21 -2.97 -4.04
CA ALA A 69 8.89 -2.53 -2.67
C ALA A 69 8.60 -1.03 -2.58
N TYR A 70 9.23 -0.21 -3.43
CA TYR A 70 9.01 1.23 -3.50
C TYR A 70 7.65 1.54 -4.15
N VAL A 71 7.32 0.86 -5.25
CA VAL A 71 6.01 0.97 -5.90
C VAL A 71 4.89 0.57 -4.94
N THR A 72 5.04 -0.55 -4.22
CA THR A 72 4.10 -0.95 -3.16
C THR A 72 3.94 0.12 -2.08
N LYS A 73 5.02 0.83 -1.71
CA LYS A 73 4.93 1.93 -0.73
C LYS A 73 4.19 3.14 -1.29
N ILE A 74 4.34 3.46 -2.58
CA ILE A 74 3.59 4.54 -3.22
C ILE A 74 2.09 4.19 -3.28
N ILE A 75 1.74 2.94 -3.60
CA ILE A 75 0.35 2.45 -3.55
C ILE A 75 -0.22 2.58 -2.12
N GLN A 76 0.54 2.21 -1.09
CA GLN A 76 0.11 2.41 0.30
C GLN A 76 -0.12 3.90 0.65
N VAL A 77 0.63 4.82 0.05
CA VAL A 77 0.39 6.26 0.20
C VAL A 77 -0.94 6.66 -0.45
N PHE A 78 -1.24 6.13 -1.64
CA PHE A 78 -2.53 6.32 -2.31
C PHE A 78 -3.70 5.83 -1.44
N ASP A 79 -3.63 4.59 -0.93
CA ASP A 79 -4.71 4.03 -0.11
C ASP A 79 -4.92 4.83 1.18
N CYS A 80 -3.83 5.23 1.86
CA CYS A 80 -3.90 6.11 3.01
C CYS A 80 -4.53 7.47 2.66
N LYS A 81 -4.19 8.02 1.48
CA LYS A 81 -4.73 9.31 0.99
C LYS A 81 -6.21 9.27 0.68
N VAL A 82 -6.70 8.15 0.15
CA VAL A 82 -8.12 7.92 -0.09
C VAL A 82 -8.87 7.76 1.24
N ALA A 83 -8.28 7.04 2.20
CA ALA A 83 -8.92 6.79 3.49
C ALA A 83 -8.96 8.02 4.42
N ARG A 84 -7.97 8.94 4.34
CA ARG A 84 -7.84 10.08 5.26
C ARG A 84 -7.34 11.33 4.57
N HIS A 85 -7.85 12.49 4.98
CA HIS A 85 -7.44 13.78 4.43
C HIS A 85 -5.97 14.11 4.69
N GLY A 86 -5.53 13.94 5.94
CA GLY A 86 -4.16 14.20 6.38
C GLY A 86 -3.34 12.92 6.52
N ASN A 87 -2.14 12.92 5.95
CA ASN A 87 -1.21 11.79 5.97
C ASN A 87 0.21 12.27 6.27
N MET A 88 1.00 11.41 6.90
CA MET A 88 2.42 11.66 7.17
C MET A 88 3.25 10.55 6.53
N ILE A 89 4.24 10.93 5.72
CA ILE A 89 5.21 10.00 5.13
C ILE A 89 6.49 10.07 5.98
N VAL A 90 6.79 9.00 6.72
CA VAL A 90 7.89 8.95 7.69
C VAL A 90 9.04 8.08 7.18
N GLY A 91 10.27 8.49 7.45
CA GLY A 91 11.48 7.75 7.09
C GLY A 91 12.72 8.63 7.07
N LYS A 92 13.89 8.00 6.95
CA LYS A 92 15.20 8.67 6.98
C LYS A 92 15.36 9.72 5.87
N THR A 93 16.29 10.65 6.05
CA THR A 93 16.69 11.61 5.00
C THR A 93 17.19 10.86 3.76
N GLY A 94 16.82 11.34 2.57
CA GLY A 94 17.19 10.70 1.29
C GLY A 94 16.42 9.42 0.94
N ALA A 95 15.47 8.96 1.76
CA ALA A 95 14.72 7.73 1.52
C ALA A 95 13.59 7.84 0.45
N GLY A 96 13.63 8.84 -0.43
CA GLY A 96 12.65 8.99 -1.53
C GLY A 96 11.24 9.45 -1.13
N LYS A 97 11.01 9.92 0.11
CA LYS A 97 9.65 10.28 0.60
C LYS A 97 8.93 11.33 -0.24
N SER A 98 9.62 12.43 -0.57
CA SER A 98 9.04 13.49 -1.41
C SER A 98 8.79 13.00 -2.83
N GLU A 99 9.71 12.19 -3.35
CA GLU A 99 9.59 11.63 -4.70
C GLU A 99 8.43 10.64 -4.80
N ALA A 100 8.17 9.85 -3.75
CA ALA A 100 7.01 8.95 -3.71
C ALA A 100 5.69 9.70 -3.88
N TRP A 101 5.56 10.88 -3.26
CA TRP A 101 4.38 11.73 -3.41
C TRP A 101 4.30 12.38 -4.79
N ASN A 102 5.44 12.86 -5.32
CA ASN A 102 5.49 13.47 -6.65
C ASN A 102 5.17 12.46 -7.74
N CYS A 103 5.77 11.27 -7.69
CA CYS A 103 5.51 10.15 -8.58
C CYS A 103 4.02 9.78 -8.57
N LEU A 104 3.41 9.64 -7.39
CA LEU A 104 1.97 9.38 -7.29
C LEU A 104 1.14 10.49 -7.96
N THR A 105 1.49 11.75 -7.73
CA THR A 105 0.76 12.89 -8.32
C THR A 105 0.87 12.91 -9.84
N ARG A 106 2.06 12.60 -10.40
CA ARG A 106 2.28 12.55 -11.84
C ARG A 106 1.63 11.33 -12.50
N ALA A 107 1.65 10.18 -11.84
CA ALA A 107 1.00 8.96 -12.33
C ALA A 107 -0.54 9.03 -12.30
N MET A 108 -1.12 9.94 -11.52
CA MET A 108 -2.56 10.18 -11.44
C MET A 108 -3.05 11.37 -12.29
N ALA A 109 -2.14 12.12 -12.91
CA ALA A 109 -2.46 13.25 -13.78
C ALA A 109 -2.88 12.77 -15.18
#